data_AF-A0A6J2P786-F1
#
_entry.id   AF-A0A6J2P786-F1
#
_cell.length_a   1.000
_cell.length_b   1.000
_cell.length_c   1.000
_cell.angle_alpha   90.00
_cell.angle_beta   90.00
_cell.angle_gamma   90.00
#
_symmetry.space_group_name_H-M   'P 1'
#
loop_
_entity.id
_entity.type
_entity.pdbx_description
1 polymer ?
#
loop_
_entity_poly.entity_id
_entity_poly.type
_entity_poly.pdbx_seq_one_letter_code
_entity_poly.pdbx_strand_id
1 'polypeptide(L)'
;MADNVDDDSLYRIKEGDYVVLKRGDIFKAVQIQQKKKVAFEKQWFFLDNVVGQLYSTTFEIVSGGILQPRKPKDTESSTDAKGAGTDNRNIVDDGKSQKLTRDDIETLKEQGLKGQEIIQQLIENSSTFKNKTEYAQDKYIKKKKKKYENTVMILKPSCRILAMMYHGREPGKICHLRYDTLAQMLTLANIHAGSKVLVFETCAGLVLGSVMERMGGYGSVIQMYPGGGPVRAGVESFGFPSHFHDMLHEFPICHVNALLAGTLDTTAKDPSADSKQSNMAAKEEQNQPEAERQGSPEEQSMETNSGADGSHDPKKEEEEKRREAKAEERKVKQEEKRKKLAAAAALLESRNADGLVIASRFNPCPVLMGLLKFLSPSRPFVVYSQYKESLIECYTKLKEHGGTVNLKLTDTWLRHYQVLPNRTHPVLLMSGGGGYLLSGTTVAADHSKPSSSRQDGEPAEKRQKVTDTEG
;
A
#
# COMPACT_ATOMS: atom_id res chain seq x y z
N MET A 1 -3.94 37.43 26.86
CA MET A 1 -3.78 37.22 25.41
C MET A 1 -2.52 36.39 25.27
N ALA A 2 -2.67 35.08 25.09
CA ALA A 2 -1.52 34.22 24.82
C ALA A 2 -1.16 34.42 23.36
N ASP A 3 0.08 34.78 23.09
CA ASP A 3 0.65 34.82 21.75
C ASP A 3 0.53 33.42 21.14
N ASN A 4 -0.49 33.22 20.31
CA ASN A 4 -0.53 32.14 19.33
C ASN A 4 0.56 32.44 18.31
N VAL A 5 1.80 32.09 18.66
CA VAL A 5 2.86 31.88 17.68
C VAL A 5 2.37 30.73 16.82
N ASP A 6 1.92 31.07 15.62
CA ASP A 6 1.48 30.14 14.58
C ASP A 6 2.62 29.12 14.37
N ASP A 7 2.51 27.93 14.98
CA ASP A 7 3.52 26.88 14.87
C ASP A 7 3.38 26.17 13.51
N ASP A 8 3.67 26.95 12.48
CA ASP A 8 3.74 26.56 11.07
C ASP A 8 4.72 25.39 10.85
N SER A 9 5.55 25.05 11.84
CA SER A 9 6.58 24.01 11.75
C SER A 9 6.01 22.61 11.53
N LEU A 10 4.77 22.34 11.95
CA LEU A 10 4.07 21.06 11.71
C LEU A 10 3.60 20.88 10.26
N TYR A 11 3.49 21.99 9.53
CA TYR A 11 3.02 22.04 8.14
C TYR A 11 4.17 22.24 7.14
N ARG A 12 5.40 22.41 7.65
CA ARG A 12 6.62 22.52 6.84
C ARG A 12 7.30 21.17 6.68
N ILE A 13 7.87 20.99 5.50
CA ILE A 13 8.65 19.82 5.11
C ILE A 13 9.99 19.87 5.82
N LYS A 14 10.40 18.76 6.45
CA LYS A 14 11.68 18.61 7.14
C LYS A 14 12.58 17.62 6.42
N GLU A 15 13.87 17.68 6.73
CA GLU A 15 14.81 16.65 6.27
C GLU A 15 14.46 15.30 6.90
N GLY A 16 14.56 14.22 6.13
CA GLY A 16 14.19 12.87 6.56
C GLY A 16 12.70 12.54 6.45
N ASP A 17 11.83 13.53 6.21
CA ASP A 17 10.38 13.31 6.06
C ASP A 17 10.08 12.37 4.89
N TYR A 18 9.11 11.49 5.09
CA TYR A 18 8.45 10.79 4.00
C TYR A 18 7.43 11.74 3.37
N VAL A 19 7.47 11.86 2.05
CA VAL A 19 6.59 12.74 1.27
C VAL A 19 6.03 12.03 0.05
N VAL A 20 4.94 12.56 -0.50
CA VAL A 20 4.35 12.04 -1.75
C VAL A 20 4.47 13.08 -2.86
N LEU A 21 5.19 12.72 -3.91
CA LEU A 21 5.30 13.50 -5.14
C LEU A 21 4.02 13.32 -5.94
N LYS A 22 3.42 14.41 -6.41
CA LYS A 22 2.23 14.41 -7.27
C LYS A 22 2.49 15.17 -8.56
N ARG A 23 2.11 14.56 -9.70
CA ARG A 23 2.00 15.21 -11.00
C ARG A 23 0.73 14.74 -11.71
N GLY A 24 -0.24 15.64 -11.87
CA GLY A 24 -1.59 15.25 -12.29
C GLY A 24 -2.20 14.26 -11.30
N ASP A 25 -2.58 13.08 -11.79
CA ASP A 25 -3.17 11.99 -11.00
C ASP A 25 -2.14 10.91 -10.63
N ILE A 26 -0.85 11.16 -10.87
CA ILE A 26 0.24 10.21 -10.60
C ILE A 26 0.93 10.59 -9.31
N PHE A 27 1.17 9.58 -8.47
CA PHE A 27 1.74 9.73 -7.13
C PHE A 27 2.96 8.83 -6.94
N LYS A 28 3.93 9.29 -6.14
CA LYS A 28 5.08 8.49 -5.72
C LYS A 28 5.56 8.90 -4.33
N ALA A 29 5.57 7.97 -3.39
CA ALA A 29 6.17 8.15 -2.07
C ALA A 29 7.70 8.06 -2.15
N VAL A 30 8.38 8.94 -1.43
CA VAL A 30 9.84 9.01 -1.29
C VAL A 30 10.20 9.55 0.09
N GLN A 31 11.35 9.16 0.62
CA GLN A 31 11.96 9.81 1.77
C GLN A 31 12.91 10.91 1.30
N ILE A 32 12.86 12.08 1.95
CA ILE A 32 13.79 13.17 1.70
C ILE A 32 15.16 12.79 2.25
N GLN A 33 16.17 12.83 1.39
CA GLN A 33 17.57 12.58 1.74
C GLN A 33 18.43 13.61 0.99
N GLN A 34 19.40 14.19 1.68
CA GLN A 34 20.28 15.21 1.12
C GLN A 34 21.03 14.70 -0.11
N LYS A 35 21.12 15.52 -1.16
CA LYS A 35 21.85 15.22 -2.41
C LYS A 35 21.43 13.91 -3.08
N LYS A 36 20.24 13.38 -2.80
CA LYS A 36 19.72 12.16 -3.42
C LYS A 36 18.93 12.48 -4.68
N LYS A 37 19.36 11.89 -5.79
CA LYS A 37 18.66 11.96 -7.07
C LYS A 37 17.37 11.13 -7.01
N VAL A 38 16.23 11.77 -7.24
CA VAL A 38 14.92 11.12 -7.29
C VAL A 38 14.38 11.15 -8.71
N ALA A 39 13.99 9.98 -9.24
CA ALA A 39 13.35 9.87 -10.55
C ALA A 39 11.81 9.84 -10.43
N PHE A 40 11.10 10.66 -11.19
CA PHE A 40 9.63 10.71 -11.23
C PHE A 40 9.15 11.20 -12.61
N GLU A 41 8.17 10.51 -13.21
CA GLU A 41 7.60 10.88 -14.52
C GLU A 41 8.64 11.22 -15.61
N LYS A 42 9.61 10.32 -15.80
CA LYS A 42 10.74 10.42 -16.77
C LYS A 42 11.71 11.58 -16.53
N GLN A 43 11.66 12.18 -15.34
CA GLN A 43 12.53 13.27 -14.94
C GLN A 43 13.26 12.91 -13.67
N TRP A 44 14.33 13.64 -13.39
CA TRP A 44 15.07 13.51 -12.15
C TRP A 44 15.27 14.87 -11.51
N PHE A 45 15.27 14.91 -10.18
CA PHE A 45 15.49 16.12 -9.39
C PHE A 45 16.00 15.78 -7.99
N PHE A 46 16.42 16.81 -7.28
CA PHE A 46 16.85 16.79 -5.88
C PHE A 46 15.77 17.41 -5.00
N LEU A 47 15.56 16.86 -3.80
CA LEU A 47 14.53 17.32 -2.87
C LEU A 47 15.05 18.35 -1.85
N ASP A 48 16.34 18.69 -1.90
CA ASP A 48 17.00 19.59 -0.97
C ASP A 48 16.25 20.94 -0.84
N ASN A 49 15.78 21.49 -1.97
CA ASN A 49 15.09 22.78 -2.02
C ASN A 49 13.62 22.76 -1.54
N VAL A 50 13.06 21.58 -1.22
CA VAL A 50 11.69 21.50 -0.69
C VAL A 50 11.64 21.64 0.83
N VAL A 51 12.78 21.44 1.51
CA VAL A 51 12.88 21.55 2.98
C VAL A 51 12.60 22.99 3.41
N GLY A 52 11.80 23.16 4.46
CA GLY A 52 11.34 24.45 4.98
C GLY A 52 10.12 25.03 4.26
N GLN A 53 9.72 24.48 3.11
CA GLN A 53 8.50 24.86 2.41
C GLN A 53 7.27 24.15 3.00
N LEU A 54 6.08 24.68 2.74
CA LEU A 54 4.83 24.08 3.19
C LEU A 54 4.50 22.82 2.37
N TYR A 55 3.81 21.87 2.99
CA TYR A 55 3.16 20.80 2.26
C TYR A 55 2.13 21.38 1.26
N SER A 56 1.96 20.69 0.14
CA SER A 56 1.14 21.09 -1.02
C SER A 56 1.74 22.21 -1.88
N THR A 57 2.93 22.72 -1.57
CA THR A 57 3.66 23.61 -2.49
C THR A 57 3.96 22.88 -3.81
N THR A 58 3.71 23.59 -4.91
CA THR A 58 4.07 23.14 -6.26
C THR A 58 5.41 23.75 -6.65
N PHE A 59 6.30 22.92 -7.19
CA PHE A 59 7.62 23.31 -7.63
C PHE A 59 7.73 23.16 -9.14
N GLU A 60 8.46 24.09 -9.76
CA GLU A 60 8.95 23.94 -11.13
C GLU A 60 10.32 23.24 -11.08
N ILE A 61 10.51 22.27 -11.96
CA ILE A 61 11.78 21.55 -12.11
C ILE A 61 12.61 22.30 -13.14
N VAL A 62 13.71 22.91 -12.71
CA VAL A 62 14.62 23.68 -13.58
C VAL A 62 15.86 22.86 -13.96
N SER A 63 16.77 23.46 -14.74
CA SER A 63 18.03 22.83 -15.15
C SER A 63 18.83 22.34 -13.95
N GLY A 64 19.51 21.21 -14.11
CA GLY A 64 20.24 20.55 -13.02
C GLY A 64 19.35 19.80 -12.01
N GLY A 65 18.04 19.69 -12.26
CA GLY A 65 17.12 18.97 -11.37
C GLY A 65 16.82 19.72 -10.07
N ILE A 66 17.00 21.04 -10.07
CA ILE A 66 16.71 21.91 -8.93
C ILE A 66 15.20 22.19 -8.91
N LEU A 67 14.61 22.20 -7.71
CA LEU A 67 13.20 22.54 -7.50
C LEU A 67 13.08 23.99 -7.06
N GLN A 68 12.26 24.76 -7.77
CA GLN A 68 11.93 26.14 -7.41
C GLN A 68 10.44 26.26 -7.05
N PRO A 69 10.09 26.78 -5.85
CA PRO A 69 8.69 26.90 -5.46
C PRO A 69 7.98 27.89 -6.39
N ARG A 70 6.84 27.46 -6.94
CA ARG A 70 6.00 28.33 -7.76
C ARG A 70 5.32 29.32 -6.82
N LYS A 71 5.52 30.61 -7.05
CA LYS A 71 4.68 31.63 -6.40
C LYS A 71 3.23 31.37 -6.81
N PRO A 72 2.26 31.53 -5.89
CA PRO A 72 0.85 31.55 -6.28
C PRO A 72 0.72 32.58 -7.39
N LYS A 73 0.31 32.15 -8.59
CA LYS A 73 -0.17 33.11 -9.56
C LYS A 73 -1.51 33.59 -8.99
N ASP A 74 -1.62 34.88 -8.69
CA ASP A 74 -2.92 35.54 -8.69
C ASP A 74 -3.65 35.08 -9.93
N THR A 75 -4.94 34.81 -9.77
CA THR A 75 -5.78 34.14 -10.76
C THR A 75 -5.76 34.95 -12.05
N GLU A 76 -4.76 34.74 -12.91
CA GLU A 76 -4.74 35.22 -14.28
C GLU A 76 -5.82 34.42 -14.99
N SER A 77 -7.04 34.91 -14.86
CA SER A 77 -8.03 34.83 -15.91
C SER A 77 -7.28 35.17 -17.19
N SER A 78 -6.98 34.16 -18.01
CA SER A 78 -6.63 34.40 -19.40
C SER A 78 -7.89 34.84 -20.13
N THR A 79 -8.42 36.00 -19.75
CA THR A 79 -9.35 36.81 -20.52
C THR A 79 -8.52 37.62 -21.50
N ASP A 80 -7.85 36.92 -22.40
CA ASP A 80 -7.56 37.49 -23.71
C ASP A 80 -8.53 36.80 -24.65
N ALA A 81 -9.57 37.53 -25.04
CA ALA A 81 -10.51 37.14 -26.07
C ALA A 81 -9.76 36.94 -27.40
N LYS A 82 -9.10 35.79 -27.54
CA LYS A 82 -8.53 35.31 -28.80
C LYS A 82 -9.68 34.67 -29.55
N GLY A 83 -9.98 35.18 -30.75
CA GLY A 83 -11.10 34.70 -31.58
C GLY A 83 -11.19 33.17 -31.59
N ALA A 84 -12.39 32.65 -31.35
CA ALA A 84 -12.71 31.24 -31.34
C ALA A 84 -13.79 30.96 -32.41
N GLY A 85 -13.68 29.80 -33.06
CA GLY A 85 -14.71 29.34 -34.00
C GLY A 85 -15.94 28.78 -33.27
N THR A 86 -17.05 28.64 -34.01
CA THR A 86 -18.30 28.07 -33.48
C THR A 86 -18.45 26.57 -33.74
N ASP A 87 -17.81 26.07 -34.79
CA ASP A 87 -17.91 24.68 -35.23
C ASP A 87 -16.61 24.20 -35.91
N ASN A 88 -16.58 22.92 -36.23
CA ASN A 88 -15.45 22.27 -36.89
C ASN A 88 -15.73 21.94 -38.37
N ARG A 89 -16.76 22.53 -39.01
CA ARG A 89 -17.20 22.11 -40.36
C ARG A 89 -16.13 22.30 -41.44
N ASN A 90 -15.24 23.28 -41.24
CA ASN A 90 -14.15 23.62 -42.15
C ASN A 90 -12.76 23.22 -41.61
N ILE A 91 -12.69 22.48 -40.49
CA ILE A 91 -11.42 22.00 -39.94
C ILE A 91 -11.10 20.65 -40.59
N VAL A 92 -10.03 20.62 -41.38
CA VAL A 92 -9.53 19.42 -42.05
C VAL A 92 -8.31 18.89 -41.32
N ASP A 93 -8.25 17.57 -41.09
CA ASP A 93 -7.05 16.90 -40.56
C ASP A 93 -6.07 16.57 -41.68
N ASP A 94 -5.30 17.59 -42.08
CA ASP A 94 -4.31 17.53 -43.17
C ASP A 94 -2.93 17.04 -42.71
N GLY A 95 -2.75 16.80 -41.41
CA GLY A 95 -1.45 16.51 -40.79
C GLY A 95 -0.45 17.68 -40.80
N LYS A 96 -0.83 18.86 -41.30
CA LYS A 96 0.04 20.04 -41.51
C LYS A 96 -0.41 21.26 -40.68
N SER A 97 -1.38 21.06 -39.80
CA SER A 97 -1.94 22.10 -38.92
C SER A 97 -0.95 22.69 -37.91
N GLN A 98 0.14 21.99 -37.58
CA GLN A 98 1.22 22.49 -36.72
C GLN A 98 2.44 22.75 -37.61
N LYS A 99 2.93 24.00 -37.60
CA LYS A 99 4.06 24.42 -38.43
C LYS A 99 5.42 24.06 -37.85
N LEU A 100 5.51 23.83 -36.53
CA LEU A 100 6.73 23.37 -35.88
C LEU A 100 6.88 21.84 -36.04
N THR A 101 8.05 21.41 -36.48
CA THR A 101 8.40 20.00 -36.58
C THR A 101 8.72 19.41 -35.20
N ARG A 102 8.93 18.09 -35.16
CA ARG A 102 9.38 17.43 -33.93
C ARG A 102 10.75 17.93 -33.48
N ASP A 103 11.67 18.11 -34.43
CA ASP A 103 13.05 18.48 -34.17
C ASP A 103 13.14 19.93 -33.66
N ASP A 104 12.29 20.82 -34.19
CA ASP A 104 12.14 22.18 -33.66
C ASP A 104 11.71 22.15 -32.18
N ILE A 105 10.75 21.29 -31.82
CA ILE A 105 10.26 21.16 -30.45
C ILE A 105 11.32 20.56 -29.52
N GLU A 106 12.16 19.65 -30.01
CA GLU A 106 13.30 19.11 -29.25
C GLU A 106 14.35 20.19 -29.02
N THR A 107 14.66 20.99 -30.06
CA THR A 107 15.56 22.15 -29.97
C THR A 107 15.08 23.17 -28.93
N LEU A 108 13.78 23.51 -28.90
CA LEU A 108 13.22 24.41 -27.89
C LEU A 108 13.40 23.89 -26.46
N LYS A 109 13.38 22.56 -26.26
CA LYS A 109 13.64 21.97 -24.93
C LYS A 109 15.10 22.00 -24.56
N GLU A 110 15.99 21.72 -25.52
CA GLU A 110 17.44 21.75 -25.32
C GLU A 110 17.94 23.15 -24.99
N GLN A 111 17.33 24.18 -25.59
CA GLN A 111 17.56 25.59 -25.25
C GLN A 111 17.06 25.98 -23.85
N GLY A 112 16.38 25.07 -23.14
CA GLY A 112 15.92 25.29 -21.77
C GLY A 112 14.71 26.22 -21.66
N LEU A 113 13.95 26.44 -22.73
CA LEU A 113 12.74 27.26 -22.68
C LEU A 113 11.75 26.72 -21.66
N LYS A 114 11.02 27.64 -21.01
CA LYS A 114 10.02 27.24 -20.03
C LYS A 114 8.86 26.53 -20.71
N GLY A 115 8.24 25.58 -20.00
CA GLY A 115 7.10 24.83 -20.52
C GLY A 115 5.96 25.73 -21.02
N GLN A 116 5.77 26.91 -20.40
CA GLN A 116 4.76 27.89 -20.82
C GLN A 116 5.08 28.54 -22.17
N GLU A 117 6.35 28.86 -22.43
CA GLU A 117 6.80 29.46 -23.69
C GLU A 117 6.67 28.47 -24.85
N ILE A 118 7.01 27.20 -24.62
CA ILE A 118 6.81 26.13 -25.60
C ILE A 118 5.32 25.99 -25.96
N ILE A 119 4.43 26.09 -24.96
CA ILE A 119 2.98 26.03 -25.20
C ILE A 119 2.52 27.22 -26.04
N GLN A 120 3.01 28.42 -25.75
CA GLN A 120 2.65 29.63 -26.48
C GLN A 120 3.13 29.57 -27.95
N GLN A 121 4.37 29.16 -28.18
CA GLN A 121 4.93 28.87 -29.52
C GLN A 121 4.09 27.84 -30.29
N LEU A 122 3.65 26.76 -29.63
CA LEU A 122 2.79 25.73 -30.24
C LEU A 122 1.37 26.22 -30.56
N ILE A 123 0.88 27.24 -29.87
CA ILE A 123 -0.41 27.89 -30.15
C ILE A 123 -0.27 28.81 -31.35
N GLU A 124 0.76 29.66 -31.37
CA GLU A 124 1.05 30.61 -32.45
C GLU A 124 1.31 29.93 -33.79
N ASN A 125 1.97 28.77 -33.76
CA ASN A 125 2.29 27.98 -34.96
C ASN A 125 1.19 26.98 -35.35
N SER A 126 0.02 27.02 -34.72
CA SER A 126 -1.12 26.19 -35.09
C SER A 126 -2.09 26.95 -36.00
N SER A 127 -2.19 26.54 -37.26
CA SER A 127 -3.10 27.17 -38.24
C SER A 127 -4.58 27.01 -37.87
N THR A 128 -4.93 25.94 -37.15
CA THR A 128 -6.32 25.62 -36.78
C THR A 128 -6.73 26.12 -35.40
N PHE A 129 -5.82 26.66 -34.58
CA PHE A 129 -6.13 26.98 -33.18
C PHE A 129 -7.22 28.05 -33.04
N LYS A 130 -7.15 29.14 -33.82
CA LYS A 130 -8.16 30.21 -33.81
C LYS A 130 -9.53 29.73 -34.31
N ASN A 131 -9.56 28.73 -35.20
CA ASN A 131 -10.80 28.19 -35.75
C ASN A 131 -11.47 27.18 -34.81
N LYS A 132 -10.78 26.72 -33.77
CA LYS A 132 -11.36 25.82 -32.77
C LYS A 132 -12.35 26.56 -31.88
N THR A 133 -13.34 25.84 -31.39
CA THR A 133 -14.21 26.32 -30.31
C THR A 133 -13.40 26.58 -29.04
N GLU A 134 -13.91 27.46 -28.18
CA GLU A 134 -13.29 27.78 -26.88
C GLU A 134 -12.96 26.50 -26.07
N TYR A 135 -13.91 25.57 -26.00
CA TYR A 135 -13.70 24.29 -25.31
C TYR A 135 -12.61 23.42 -25.96
N ALA A 136 -12.48 23.46 -27.29
CA ALA A 136 -11.42 22.73 -27.99
C ALA A 136 -10.06 23.42 -27.84
N GLN A 137 -10.02 24.75 -27.76
CA GLN A 137 -8.82 25.52 -27.41
C GLN A 137 -8.35 25.18 -25.99
N ASP A 138 -9.24 25.22 -24.99
CA ASP A 138 -8.97 24.81 -23.61
C ASP A 138 -8.44 23.37 -23.53
N LYS A 139 -9.12 22.44 -24.22
CA LYS A 139 -8.73 21.02 -24.26
C LYS A 139 -7.33 20.86 -24.88
N TYR A 140 -7.02 21.63 -25.91
CA TYR A 140 -5.69 21.67 -26.52
C TYR A 140 -4.64 22.19 -25.54
N ILE A 141 -4.88 23.35 -24.90
CA ILE A 141 -3.97 23.94 -23.91
C ILE A 141 -3.75 22.97 -22.74
N LYS A 142 -4.80 22.39 -22.18
CA LYS A 142 -4.72 21.39 -21.08
C LYS A 142 -3.85 20.19 -21.47
N LYS A 143 -4.00 19.68 -22.71
CA LYS A 143 -3.17 18.58 -23.24
C LYS A 143 -1.70 18.99 -23.34
N LYS A 144 -1.40 20.22 -23.76
CA LYS A 144 -0.03 20.75 -23.88
C LYS A 144 0.57 21.02 -22.50
N LYS A 145 -0.16 21.65 -21.58
CA LYS A 145 0.24 21.82 -20.17
C LYS A 145 0.63 20.50 -19.52
N LYS A 146 -0.20 19.46 -19.64
CA LYS A 146 0.12 18.11 -19.11
C LYS A 146 1.45 17.54 -19.63
N LYS A 147 1.86 17.87 -20.86
CA LYS A 147 3.08 17.34 -21.49
C LYS A 147 4.32 18.21 -21.22
N TYR A 148 4.17 19.53 -21.22
CA TYR A 148 5.30 20.47 -21.18
C TYR A 148 5.44 21.22 -19.87
N GLU A 149 4.38 21.36 -19.05
CA GLU A 149 4.56 21.91 -17.70
C GLU A 149 5.35 20.93 -16.86
N ASN A 150 6.49 21.42 -16.39
CA ASN A 150 7.47 20.65 -15.66
C ASN A 150 7.33 20.91 -14.16
N THR A 151 6.20 20.50 -13.59
CA THR A 151 5.89 20.77 -12.18
C THR A 151 5.66 19.51 -11.38
N VAL A 152 5.98 19.59 -10.10
CA VAL A 152 5.73 18.55 -9.10
C VAL A 152 5.18 19.19 -7.83
N MET A 153 4.14 18.61 -7.26
CA MET A 153 3.58 19.03 -5.97
C MET A 153 4.05 18.06 -4.88
N ILE A 154 4.49 18.58 -3.75
CA ILE A 154 4.94 17.77 -2.61
C ILE A 154 3.83 17.69 -1.58
N LEU A 155 3.30 16.49 -1.34
CA LEU A 155 2.18 16.26 -0.42
C LEU A 155 2.63 15.56 0.85
N LYS A 156 1.94 15.86 1.95
CA LYS A 156 2.06 15.10 3.19
C LYS A 156 1.44 13.72 2.97
N PRO A 157 2.10 12.62 3.38
CA PRO A 157 1.49 11.31 3.33
C PRO A 157 0.20 11.26 4.16
N SER A 158 -0.77 10.49 3.67
CA SER A 158 -1.99 10.14 4.41
C SER A 158 -2.55 8.85 3.85
N CYS A 159 -3.40 8.17 4.62
CA CYS A 159 -4.14 6.98 4.18
C CYS A 159 -4.75 7.19 2.79
N ARG A 160 -5.43 8.32 2.58
CA ARG A 160 -6.08 8.66 1.30
C ARG A 160 -5.07 8.75 0.16
N ILE A 161 -3.98 9.49 0.34
CA ILE A 161 -3.00 9.73 -0.73
C ILE A 161 -2.23 8.44 -1.05
N LEU A 162 -1.81 7.69 -0.05
CA LEU A 162 -1.08 6.44 -0.23
C LEU A 162 -1.97 5.35 -0.85
N ALA A 163 -3.24 5.26 -0.47
CA ALA A 163 -4.17 4.32 -1.09
C ALA A 163 -4.45 4.67 -2.56
N MET A 164 -4.63 5.95 -2.91
CA MET A 164 -4.70 6.39 -4.31
C MET A 164 -3.41 6.07 -5.07
N MET A 165 -2.24 6.29 -4.45
CA MET A 165 -0.94 5.98 -5.05
C MET A 165 -0.79 4.49 -5.37
N TYR A 166 -0.99 3.62 -4.38
CA TYR A 166 -0.84 2.18 -4.59
C TYR A 166 -1.84 1.66 -5.62
N HIS A 167 -3.11 2.07 -5.55
CA HIS A 167 -4.11 1.65 -6.53
C HIS A 167 -3.78 2.14 -7.95
N GLY A 168 -3.29 3.38 -8.10
CA GLY A 168 -2.94 3.94 -9.41
C GLY A 168 -1.64 3.41 -10.00
N ARG A 169 -0.69 2.96 -9.17
CA ARG A 169 0.67 2.60 -9.62
C ARG A 169 1.00 1.12 -9.49
N GLU A 170 0.60 0.48 -8.40
CA GLU A 170 0.94 -0.91 -8.08
C GLU A 170 -0.27 -1.65 -7.45
N PRO A 171 -1.45 -1.70 -8.12
CA PRO A 171 -2.67 -2.23 -7.52
C PRO A 171 -2.53 -3.71 -7.11
N GLY A 172 -1.72 -4.49 -7.84
CA GLY A 172 -1.45 -5.89 -7.48
C GLY A 172 -0.76 -6.08 -6.13
N LYS A 173 0.02 -5.10 -5.64
CA LYS A 173 0.66 -5.16 -4.31
C LYS A 173 -0.32 -4.99 -3.16
N ILE A 174 -1.51 -4.46 -3.45
CA ILE A 174 -2.56 -4.21 -2.46
C ILE A 174 -3.82 -5.02 -2.73
N CYS A 175 -3.69 -6.15 -3.45
CA CYS A 175 -4.82 -7.02 -3.80
C CYS A 175 -5.95 -6.25 -4.52
N HIS A 176 -5.60 -5.23 -5.31
CA HIS A 176 -6.53 -4.32 -5.99
C HIS A 176 -7.50 -3.55 -5.06
N LEU A 177 -7.17 -3.42 -3.77
CA LEU A 177 -7.96 -2.68 -2.80
C LEU A 177 -8.07 -1.21 -3.22
N ARG A 178 -9.28 -0.74 -3.51
CA ARG A 178 -9.50 0.68 -3.83
C ARG A 178 -9.67 1.49 -2.54
N TYR A 179 -9.33 2.78 -2.61
CA TYR A 179 -9.28 3.63 -1.43
C TYR A 179 -10.65 3.91 -0.78
N ASP A 180 -11.75 3.87 -1.55
CA ASP A 180 -13.12 3.90 -1.02
C ASP A 180 -13.44 2.64 -0.22
N THR A 181 -13.05 1.47 -0.73
CA THR A 181 -13.20 0.19 -0.03
C THR A 181 -12.38 0.17 1.26
N LEU A 182 -11.15 0.67 1.24
CA LEU A 182 -10.33 0.85 2.45
C LEU A 182 -11.00 1.77 3.47
N ALA A 183 -11.59 2.90 3.02
CA ALA A 183 -12.31 3.80 3.92
C ALA A 183 -13.53 3.11 4.58
N GLN A 184 -14.26 2.28 3.83
CA GLN A 184 -15.33 1.44 4.40
C GLN A 184 -14.79 0.45 5.42
N MET A 185 -13.66 -0.21 5.14
CA MET A 185 -13.06 -1.16 6.09
C MET A 185 -12.75 -0.51 7.42
N LEU A 186 -12.08 0.65 7.42
CA LEU A 186 -11.72 1.37 8.64
C LEU A 186 -12.95 1.82 9.43
N THR A 187 -14.05 2.13 8.74
CA THR A 187 -15.30 2.56 9.35
C THR A 187 -16.09 1.39 9.92
N LEU A 188 -16.27 0.32 9.13
CA LEU A 188 -17.00 -0.89 9.53
C LEU A 188 -16.28 -1.65 10.65
N ALA A 189 -14.95 -1.61 10.71
CA ALA A 189 -14.14 -2.15 11.80
C ALA A 189 -14.09 -1.23 13.03
N ASN A 190 -14.76 -0.07 12.99
CA ASN A 190 -14.76 0.94 14.04
C ASN A 190 -13.34 1.29 14.54
N ILE A 191 -12.41 1.58 13.63
CA ILE A 191 -11.03 1.88 14.03
C ILE A 191 -10.95 3.27 14.67
N HIS A 192 -10.52 3.30 15.94
CA HIS A 192 -10.36 4.51 16.73
C HIS A 192 -9.25 4.35 17.79
N ALA A 193 -8.78 5.48 18.33
CA ALA A 193 -7.77 5.54 19.38
C ALA A 193 -8.17 4.70 20.61
N GLY A 194 -7.22 3.95 21.17
CA GLY A 194 -7.42 3.13 22.37
C GLY A 194 -7.88 1.70 22.11
N SER A 195 -8.25 1.34 20.87
CA SER A 195 -8.64 -0.02 20.51
C SER A 195 -7.48 -1.02 20.55
N LYS A 196 -7.78 -2.30 20.82
CA LYS A 196 -6.89 -3.43 20.52
C LYS A 196 -7.31 -4.11 19.20
N VAL A 197 -6.56 -3.89 18.12
CA VAL A 197 -6.96 -4.34 16.77
C VAL A 197 -6.06 -5.46 16.25
N LEU A 198 -6.66 -6.53 15.72
CA LEU A 198 -5.94 -7.56 14.97
C LEU A 198 -5.95 -7.20 13.48
N VAL A 199 -4.78 -7.27 12.85
CA VAL A 199 -4.64 -6.99 11.41
C VAL A 199 -3.93 -8.15 10.74
N PHE A 200 -4.57 -8.80 9.77
CA PHE A 200 -3.89 -9.73 8.84
C PHE A 200 -3.92 -9.14 7.44
N GLU A 201 -2.77 -8.71 6.93
CA GLU A 201 -2.69 -8.14 5.59
C GLU A 201 -1.52 -8.65 4.76
N THR A 202 -1.70 -8.62 3.44
CA THR A 202 -0.59 -8.69 2.47
C THR A 202 -0.60 -7.52 1.50
N CYS A 203 -1.10 -6.35 1.93
CA CYS A 203 -1.25 -5.15 1.11
C CYS A 203 -0.07 -4.18 1.30
N ALA A 204 1.15 -4.73 1.31
CA ALA A 204 2.42 -4.00 1.45
C ALA A 204 2.57 -3.13 2.73
N GLY A 205 1.69 -3.23 3.72
CA GLY A 205 1.69 -2.35 4.89
C GLY A 205 0.66 -1.21 4.82
N LEU A 206 -0.09 -1.11 3.72
CA LEU A 206 -1.06 -0.01 3.52
C LEU A 206 -2.23 -0.10 4.50
N VAL A 207 -2.77 -1.30 4.74
CA VAL A 207 -3.92 -1.47 5.63
C VAL A 207 -3.49 -1.25 7.07
N LEU A 208 -2.34 -1.81 7.48
CA LEU A 208 -1.76 -1.56 8.80
C LEU A 208 -1.51 -0.07 9.03
N GLY A 209 -0.84 0.61 8.08
CA GLY A 209 -0.56 2.03 8.22
C GLY A 209 -1.84 2.87 8.32
N SER A 210 -2.89 2.50 7.60
CA SER A 210 -4.18 3.18 7.68
C SER A 210 -4.89 2.97 9.03
N VAL A 211 -4.76 1.78 9.62
CA VAL A 211 -5.22 1.51 11.00
C VAL A 211 -4.42 2.34 12.00
N MET A 212 -3.10 2.37 11.87
CA MET A 212 -2.22 3.14 12.75
C MET A 212 -2.50 4.66 12.68
N GLU A 213 -2.71 5.21 11.47
CA GLU A 213 -3.08 6.62 11.27
C GLU A 213 -4.38 6.97 12.03
N ARG A 214 -5.39 6.09 11.98
CA ARG A 214 -6.68 6.28 12.65
C ARG A 214 -6.61 6.11 14.17
N MET A 215 -5.68 5.30 14.66
CA MET A 215 -5.47 5.08 16.10
C MET A 215 -4.59 6.15 16.74
N GLY A 216 -3.77 6.85 15.95
CA GLY A 216 -3.02 8.01 16.42
C GLY A 216 -1.97 7.72 17.49
N GLY A 217 -1.46 6.48 17.57
CA GLY A 217 -0.50 6.05 18.59
C GLY A 217 -1.11 5.54 19.89
N TYR A 218 -2.44 5.45 19.99
CA TYR A 218 -3.14 5.00 21.20
C TYR A 218 -3.76 3.61 21.02
N GLY A 219 -3.56 2.72 22.00
CA GLY A 219 -4.09 1.35 21.99
C GLY A 219 -3.01 0.33 21.60
N SER A 220 -3.40 -0.73 20.91
CA SER A 220 -2.45 -1.76 20.43
C SER A 220 -2.91 -2.39 19.12
N VAL A 221 -1.99 -2.61 18.19
CA VAL A 221 -2.23 -3.31 16.92
C VAL A 221 -1.38 -4.56 16.87
N ILE A 222 -2.00 -5.71 16.65
CA ILE A 222 -1.29 -6.99 16.51
C ILE A 222 -1.36 -7.40 15.03
N GLN A 223 -0.24 -7.21 14.33
CA GLN A 223 -0.08 -7.61 12.94
C GLN A 223 0.23 -9.11 12.85
N MET A 224 -0.74 -9.85 12.35
CA MET A 224 -0.57 -11.23 11.93
C MET A 224 0.19 -11.27 10.61
N TYR A 225 1.25 -12.08 10.50
CA TYR A 225 2.04 -12.17 9.26
C TYR A 225 2.30 -13.62 8.83
N PRO A 226 2.32 -13.88 7.51
CA PRO A 226 2.80 -15.14 6.95
C PRO A 226 4.31 -15.11 6.70
N GLY A 227 4.94 -16.29 6.59
CA GLY A 227 6.35 -16.41 6.21
C GLY A 227 7.35 -15.88 7.25
N GLY A 228 8.49 -15.36 6.79
CA GLY A 228 9.62 -15.00 7.66
C GLY A 228 9.46 -13.70 8.46
N GLY A 229 8.52 -12.83 8.09
CA GLY A 229 8.30 -11.54 8.75
C GLY A 229 7.24 -10.68 8.05
N PRO A 230 6.74 -9.62 8.72
CA PRO A 230 5.76 -8.70 8.16
C PRO A 230 6.34 -7.80 7.06
N VAL A 231 5.50 -7.42 6.09
CA VAL A 231 5.83 -6.42 5.06
C VAL A 231 5.29 -5.06 5.48
N ARG A 232 6.16 -4.03 5.53
CA ARG A 232 5.82 -2.69 6.06
C ARG A 232 6.27 -1.51 5.20
N ALA A 233 6.63 -1.72 3.93
CA ALA A 233 7.04 -0.63 3.02
C ALA A 233 5.97 0.49 2.90
N GLY A 234 4.69 0.11 2.96
CA GLY A 234 3.57 1.04 3.01
C GLY A 234 3.52 1.84 4.31
N VAL A 235 3.76 1.19 5.47
CA VAL A 235 3.81 1.85 6.80
C VAL A 235 4.93 2.88 6.85
N GLU A 236 6.12 2.53 6.34
CA GLU A 236 7.26 3.46 6.25
C GLU A 236 6.88 4.74 5.50
N SER A 237 6.08 4.61 4.44
CA SER A 237 5.64 5.76 3.63
C SER A 237 4.71 6.73 4.36
N PHE A 238 4.09 6.35 5.49
CA PHE A 238 3.31 7.27 6.33
C PHE A 238 4.21 8.21 7.16
N GLY A 239 5.46 7.82 7.43
CA GLY A 239 6.36 8.63 8.26
C GLY A 239 5.87 8.81 9.70
N PHE A 240 5.37 7.74 10.33
CA PHE A 240 4.86 7.83 11.69
C PHE A 240 5.94 8.22 12.71
N PRO A 241 5.59 8.98 13.76
CA PRO A 241 6.48 9.21 14.89
C PRO A 241 6.88 7.90 15.58
N SER A 242 8.03 7.88 16.26
CA SER A 242 8.57 6.69 16.93
C SER A 242 7.57 6.02 17.89
N HIS A 243 6.81 6.81 18.67
CA HIS A 243 5.85 6.29 19.65
C HIS A 243 4.69 5.48 19.04
N PHE A 244 4.41 5.62 17.73
CA PHE A 244 3.41 4.76 17.06
C PHE A 244 3.88 3.31 16.98
N HIS A 245 5.19 3.04 17.07
CA HIS A 245 5.72 1.69 17.04
C HIS A 245 5.58 0.98 18.38
N ASP A 246 5.38 1.71 19.48
CA ASP A 246 5.17 1.13 20.81
C ASP A 246 3.85 0.37 20.89
N MET A 247 2.83 0.80 20.13
CA MET A 247 1.55 0.10 20.02
C MET A 247 1.56 -1.08 19.03
N LEU A 248 2.65 -1.29 18.27
CA LEU A 248 2.70 -2.28 17.20
C LEU A 248 3.35 -3.59 17.67
N HIS A 249 2.58 -4.66 17.62
CA HIS A 249 3.02 -6.02 17.90
C HIS A 249 2.91 -6.88 16.64
N GLU A 250 3.71 -7.94 16.57
CA GLU A 250 3.71 -8.87 15.43
C GLU A 250 3.64 -10.31 15.88
N PHE A 251 2.86 -11.12 15.17
CA PHE A 251 2.68 -12.52 15.49
C PHE A 251 2.60 -13.38 14.21
N PRO A 252 3.37 -14.47 14.10
CA PRO A 252 3.35 -15.33 12.93
C PRO A 252 2.05 -16.14 12.88
N ILE A 253 1.33 -16.05 11.76
CA ILE A 253 0.01 -16.69 11.59
C ILE A 253 0.08 -18.22 11.73
N CYS A 254 1.22 -18.85 11.41
CA CYS A 254 1.42 -20.29 11.56
C CYS A 254 1.38 -20.76 13.02
N HIS A 255 1.63 -19.88 13.99
CA HIS A 255 1.61 -20.22 15.42
C HIS A 255 0.23 -20.04 16.07
N VAL A 256 -0.78 -19.55 15.32
CA VAL A 256 -2.13 -19.30 15.88
C VAL A 256 -2.77 -20.57 16.43
N ASN A 257 -2.64 -21.70 15.74
CA ASN A 257 -3.23 -22.96 16.21
C ASN A 257 -2.53 -23.47 17.49
N ALA A 258 -1.19 -23.37 17.56
CA ALA A 258 -0.44 -23.75 18.75
C ALA A 258 -0.80 -22.84 19.95
N LEU A 259 -0.97 -21.54 19.71
CA LEU A 259 -1.41 -20.59 20.74
C LEU A 259 -2.82 -20.93 21.24
N LEU A 260 -3.77 -21.20 20.33
CA LEU A 260 -5.13 -21.57 20.69
C LEU A 260 -5.21 -22.89 21.46
N ALA A 261 -4.27 -23.82 21.20
CA ALA A 261 -4.15 -25.09 21.90
C ALA A 261 -3.36 -25.00 23.23
N GLY A 262 -2.74 -23.86 23.54
CA GLY A 262 -1.87 -23.71 24.70
C GLY A 262 -0.54 -24.48 24.60
N THR A 263 -0.14 -24.88 23.39
CA THR A 263 1.08 -25.67 23.13
C THR A 263 2.21 -24.83 22.53
N LEU A 264 2.00 -23.51 22.40
CA LEU A 264 3.03 -22.61 21.88
C LEU A 264 4.17 -22.48 22.88
N ASP A 265 5.32 -23.04 22.53
CA ASP A 265 6.52 -22.85 23.32
C ASP A 265 7.16 -21.48 23.02
N THR A 266 7.01 -20.54 23.95
CA THR A 266 7.65 -19.22 23.89
C THR A 266 9.05 -19.22 24.54
N THR A 267 9.48 -20.37 25.05
CA THR A 267 10.72 -20.57 25.81
C THR A 267 11.74 -21.49 25.12
N ALA A 268 11.33 -22.40 24.24
CA ALA A 268 12.24 -23.29 23.53
C ALA A 268 13.05 -22.59 22.43
N LYS A 269 14.30 -23.04 22.29
CA LYS A 269 15.21 -22.69 21.20
C LYS A 269 14.71 -23.38 19.92
N ASP A 270 14.34 -22.59 18.93
CA ASP A 270 13.84 -23.08 17.63
C ASP A 270 14.95 -23.87 16.88
N PRO A 271 14.76 -25.16 16.52
CA PRO A 271 15.75 -25.94 15.75
C PRO A 271 15.71 -25.66 14.24
N SER A 272 14.74 -24.89 13.74
CA SER A 272 14.43 -24.85 12.29
C SER A 272 15.27 -23.84 11.47
N ALA A 273 16.39 -23.36 12.00
CA ALA A 273 17.28 -22.45 11.26
C ALA A 273 18.31 -23.19 10.38
N ASP A 274 18.51 -24.50 10.57
CA ASP A 274 19.58 -25.26 9.90
C ASP A 274 19.16 -26.01 8.62
N SER A 275 17.87 -26.06 8.26
CA SER A 275 17.41 -26.82 7.09
C SER A 275 17.33 -26.00 5.78
N LYS A 276 18.35 -25.18 5.49
CA LYS A 276 18.51 -24.50 4.16
C LYS A 276 19.86 -24.79 3.50
N GLN A 277 20.34 -26.02 3.64
CA GLN A 277 21.48 -26.54 2.88
C GLN A 277 21.17 -27.93 2.30
N SER A 278 20.21 -27.99 1.37
CA SER A 278 20.15 -29.07 0.37
C SER A 278 19.11 -28.71 -0.70
N ASN A 279 19.55 -28.04 -1.77
CA ASN A 279 18.87 -28.06 -3.06
C ASN A 279 19.86 -27.63 -4.15
N MET A 280 20.78 -28.54 -4.45
CA MET A 280 21.47 -28.60 -5.74
C MET A 280 21.51 -30.07 -6.17
N ALA A 281 20.38 -30.55 -6.71
CA ALA A 281 20.31 -31.77 -7.52
C ALA A 281 18.92 -31.84 -8.17
N ALA A 282 18.77 -31.25 -9.36
CA ALA A 282 17.81 -31.65 -10.38
C ALA A 282 17.94 -30.71 -11.58
N LYS A 283 18.85 -31.06 -12.49
CA LYS A 283 18.78 -30.74 -13.93
C LYS A 283 19.93 -31.46 -14.63
N GLU A 284 19.69 -32.73 -14.97
CA GLU A 284 20.29 -33.34 -16.14
C GLU A 284 19.15 -33.66 -17.10
N GLU A 285 19.23 -33.15 -18.32
CA GLU A 285 19.31 -33.97 -19.54
C GLU A 285 19.23 -33.06 -20.77
N GLN A 286 20.37 -32.92 -21.46
CA GLN A 286 20.43 -32.92 -22.92
C GLN A 286 21.85 -33.36 -23.34
N ASN A 287 21.92 -34.61 -23.80
CA ASN A 287 23.00 -35.30 -24.52
C ASN A 287 23.30 -34.59 -25.87
N GLN A 288 24.52 -34.53 -26.43
CA GLN A 288 25.35 -35.61 -27.01
C GLN A 288 26.77 -35.06 -27.46
N PRO A 289 27.73 -35.85 -28.02
CA PRO A 289 29.17 -35.91 -27.68
C PRO A 289 30.09 -35.36 -28.82
N GLU A 290 31.43 -35.26 -28.78
CA GLU A 290 32.54 -36.26 -28.72
C GLU A 290 33.89 -35.47 -28.56
N ALA A 291 34.77 -35.83 -27.62
CA ALA A 291 36.00 -36.63 -27.77
C ALA A 291 37.22 -35.91 -28.41
N GLU A 292 38.24 -35.61 -27.59
CA GLU A 292 39.62 -36.07 -27.81
C GLU A 292 40.47 -35.91 -26.54
N ARG A 293 41.34 -36.91 -26.32
CA ARG A 293 42.15 -37.18 -25.13
C ARG A 293 43.57 -36.62 -25.28
N GLN A 294 44.20 -36.27 -24.16
CA GLN A 294 45.58 -36.58 -23.72
C GLN A 294 46.02 -35.47 -22.72
N GLY A 295 46.61 -35.71 -21.56
CA GLY A 295 47.11 -36.93 -20.92
C GLY A 295 47.48 -36.64 -19.45
N SER A 296 47.61 -37.72 -18.67
CA SER A 296 48.19 -37.75 -17.32
C SER A 296 49.73 -37.92 -17.41
N PRO A 297 50.53 -37.82 -16.33
CA PRO A 297 50.46 -38.73 -15.20
C PRO A 297 50.51 -38.10 -13.80
N GLU A 298 50.04 -38.91 -12.86
CA GLU A 298 50.11 -38.83 -11.42
C GLU A 298 51.54 -38.66 -10.90
N GLU A 299 51.70 -38.06 -9.71
CA GLU A 299 52.49 -38.71 -8.67
C GLU A 299 52.04 -38.27 -7.26
N GLN A 300 51.78 -39.27 -6.44
CA GLN A 300 51.44 -39.19 -5.03
C GLN A 300 52.68 -38.95 -4.16
N SER A 301 52.40 -38.54 -2.93
CA SER A 301 53.22 -38.68 -1.71
C SER A 301 54.18 -37.53 -1.37
N MET A 302 53.87 -36.80 -0.31
CA MET A 302 54.41 -37.05 1.03
C MET A 302 54.04 -35.90 1.96
N GLU A 303 53.43 -36.23 3.08
CA GLU A 303 53.36 -35.35 4.24
C GLU A 303 54.77 -34.98 4.70
N THR A 304 55.01 -33.70 4.95
CA THR A 304 56.00 -33.28 5.95
C THR A 304 55.33 -32.31 6.90
N ASN A 305 54.93 -32.85 8.05
CA ASN A 305 54.62 -32.07 9.23
C ASN A 305 55.96 -31.79 9.95
N SER A 306 56.47 -30.57 9.87
CA SER A 306 57.26 -29.95 10.95
C SER A 306 57.60 -28.51 10.60
N GLY A 307 57.30 -27.60 11.53
CA GLY A 307 57.65 -26.19 11.40
C GLY A 307 56.62 -25.32 12.08
N ALA A 308 56.62 -25.33 13.41
CA ALA A 308 56.03 -24.26 14.18
C ALA A 308 56.71 -22.95 13.76
N ASP A 309 55.99 -22.11 13.03
CA ASP A 309 56.29 -20.68 12.99
C ASP A 309 54.98 -19.91 13.09
N GLY A 310 54.83 -19.24 14.24
CA GLY A 310 53.69 -18.44 14.60
C GLY A 310 53.63 -17.17 13.76
N SER A 311 53.15 -17.31 12.52
CA SER A 311 52.60 -16.17 11.80
C SER A 311 51.14 -16.01 12.20
N HIS A 312 50.89 -15.17 13.21
CA HIS A 312 49.58 -14.56 13.40
C HIS A 312 49.21 -13.90 12.07
N ASP A 313 48.30 -14.51 11.31
CA ASP A 313 47.74 -13.89 10.11
C ASP A 313 46.59 -12.98 10.58
N PRO A 314 46.80 -11.64 10.68
CA PRO A 314 45.80 -10.73 11.23
C PRO A 314 44.48 -10.75 10.45
N LYS A 315 44.47 -11.25 9.21
CA LYS A 315 43.25 -11.40 8.40
C LYS A 315 42.34 -12.54 8.87
N LYS A 316 42.89 -13.65 9.37
CA LYS A 316 42.09 -14.77 9.88
C LYS A 316 41.43 -14.43 11.21
N GLU A 317 42.14 -13.75 12.10
CA GLU A 317 41.58 -13.27 13.37
C GLU A 317 40.52 -12.19 13.18
N GLU A 318 40.71 -11.26 12.22
CA GLU A 318 39.71 -10.24 11.93
C GLU A 318 38.44 -10.85 11.31
N GLU A 319 38.58 -11.89 10.49
CA GLU A 319 37.43 -12.62 9.93
C GLU A 319 36.69 -13.43 11.01
N GLU A 320 37.40 -14.06 11.94
CA GLU A 320 36.83 -14.78 13.07
C GLU A 320 36.09 -13.84 14.03
N LYS A 321 36.70 -12.70 14.42
CA LYS A 321 36.03 -11.65 15.22
C LYS A 321 34.78 -11.09 14.53
N ARG A 322 34.80 -10.91 13.21
CA ARG A 322 33.61 -10.49 12.43
C ARG A 322 32.53 -11.57 12.40
N ARG A 323 32.89 -12.85 12.36
CA ARG A 323 31.94 -13.99 12.44
C ARG A 323 31.31 -14.09 13.82
N GLU A 324 32.11 -13.96 14.88
CA GLU A 324 31.65 -13.94 16.27
C GLU A 324 30.73 -12.74 16.53
N ALA A 325 31.10 -11.53 16.09
CA ALA A 325 30.26 -10.35 16.22
C ALA A 325 28.91 -10.51 15.49
N LYS A 326 28.92 -11.08 14.28
CA LYS A 326 27.68 -11.42 13.55
C LYS A 326 26.86 -12.51 14.22
N ALA A 327 27.51 -13.50 14.84
CA ALA A 327 26.81 -14.56 15.57
C ALA A 327 26.15 -14.00 16.83
N GLU A 328 26.83 -13.11 17.54
CA GLU A 328 26.29 -12.44 18.72
C GLU A 328 25.14 -11.49 18.37
N GLU A 329 25.29 -10.67 17.31
CA GLU A 329 24.21 -9.84 16.79
C GLU A 329 22.96 -10.67 16.41
N ARG A 330 23.17 -11.86 15.81
CA ARG A 330 22.09 -12.80 15.49
C ARG A 330 21.39 -13.33 16.74
N LYS A 331 22.14 -13.67 17.80
CA LYS A 331 21.57 -14.13 19.06
C LYS A 331 20.74 -13.04 19.72
N VAL A 332 21.26 -11.81 19.82
CA VAL A 332 20.54 -10.66 20.38
C VAL A 332 19.24 -10.41 19.61
N LYS A 333 19.30 -10.41 18.27
CA LYS A 333 18.11 -10.23 17.42
C LYS A 333 17.09 -11.36 17.58
N GLN A 334 17.56 -12.60 17.77
CA GLN A 334 16.69 -13.76 17.99
C GLN A 334 16.01 -13.69 19.37
N GLU A 335 16.74 -13.27 20.39
CA GLU A 335 16.18 -13.06 21.73
C GLU A 335 15.16 -11.92 21.76
N GLU A 336 15.46 -10.80 21.10
CA GLU A 336 14.51 -9.69 20.96
C GLU A 336 13.24 -10.13 20.22
N LYS A 337 13.39 -10.91 19.13
CA LYS A 337 12.26 -11.49 18.40
C LYS A 337 11.44 -12.42 19.29
N ARG A 338 12.08 -13.24 20.12
CA ARG A 338 11.42 -14.13 21.09
C ARG A 338 10.64 -13.33 22.13
N LYS A 339 11.24 -12.26 22.68
CA LYS A 339 10.58 -11.37 23.64
C LYS A 339 9.35 -10.70 23.02
N LYS A 340 9.46 -10.20 21.79
CA LYS A 340 8.35 -9.62 21.03
C LYS A 340 7.24 -10.65 20.76
N LEU A 341 7.61 -11.87 20.39
CA LEU A 341 6.67 -12.97 20.17
C LEU A 341 5.90 -13.32 21.45
N ALA A 342 6.59 -13.46 22.58
CA ALA A 342 5.97 -13.75 23.88
C ALA A 342 5.02 -12.63 24.32
N ALA A 343 5.41 -11.36 24.14
CA ALA A 343 4.55 -10.22 24.43
C ALA A 343 3.28 -10.20 23.56
N ALA A 344 3.42 -10.47 22.25
CA ALA A 344 2.28 -10.57 21.33
C ALA A 344 1.37 -11.76 21.68
N ALA A 345 1.94 -12.90 22.05
CA ALA A 345 1.20 -14.08 22.49
C ALA A 345 0.36 -13.78 23.74
N ALA A 346 0.95 -13.16 24.77
CA ALA A 346 0.23 -12.77 25.98
C ALA A 346 -0.94 -11.81 25.69
N LEU A 347 -0.75 -10.86 24.77
CA LEU A 347 -1.83 -9.97 24.33
C LEU A 347 -2.97 -10.72 23.64
N LEU A 348 -2.67 -11.77 22.87
CA LEU A 348 -3.67 -12.59 22.18
C LEU A 348 -4.39 -13.56 23.14
N GLU A 349 -3.69 -14.12 24.11
CA GLU A 349 -4.26 -15.01 25.13
C GLU A 349 -5.37 -14.36 25.95
N SER A 350 -5.31 -13.03 26.11
CA SER A 350 -6.37 -12.27 26.78
C SER A 350 -7.72 -12.26 26.04
N ARG A 351 -7.77 -12.70 24.78
CA ARG A 351 -8.99 -12.86 23.95
C ARG A 351 -9.95 -11.67 24.00
N ASN A 352 -9.40 -10.46 24.10
CA ASN A 352 -10.16 -9.24 24.26
C ASN A 352 -9.85 -8.19 23.18
N ALA A 353 -9.57 -8.65 21.95
CA ALA A 353 -9.42 -7.73 20.84
C ALA A 353 -10.76 -7.02 20.53
N ASP A 354 -10.65 -5.72 20.23
CA ASP A 354 -11.76 -4.83 19.91
C ASP A 354 -12.12 -4.81 18.43
N GLY A 355 -11.28 -5.38 17.56
CA GLY A 355 -11.59 -5.47 16.14
C GLY A 355 -10.66 -6.37 15.36
N LEU A 356 -11.11 -6.79 14.18
CA LEU A 356 -10.35 -7.61 13.24
C LEU A 356 -10.46 -7.05 11.83
N VAL A 357 -9.31 -6.83 11.19
CA VAL A 357 -9.21 -6.42 9.79
C VAL A 357 -8.39 -7.44 9.01
N ILE A 358 -8.99 -8.03 7.98
CA ILE A 358 -8.33 -8.99 7.10
C ILE A 358 -8.32 -8.43 5.67
N ALA A 359 -7.14 -8.35 5.05
CA ALA A 359 -6.98 -7.95 3.64
C ALA A 359 -5.74 -8.59 3.03
N SER A 360 -5.90 -9.77 2.42
CA SER A 360 -4.77 -10.56 1.96
C SER A 360 -5.05 -11.28 0.64
N ARG A 361 -3.98 -11.82 0.05
CA ARG A 361 -4.05 -12.71 -1.12
C ARG A 361 -4.43 -14.16 -0.81
N PHE A 362 -4.54 -14.53 0.47
CA PHE A 362 -4.90 -15.89 0.90
C PHE A 362 -6.42 -16.07 0.93
N ASN A 363 -6.90 -17.33 0.94
CA ASN A 363 -8.30 -17.58 1.21
C ASN A 363 -8.63 -17.03 2.63
N PRO A 364 -9.61 -16.12 2.76
CA PRO A 364 -9.92 -15.48 4.03
C PRO A 364 -10.58 -16.41 5.05
N CYS A 365 -11.25 -17.49 4.64
CA CYS A 365 -12.10 -18.29 5.51
C CYS A 365 -11.33 -18.94 6.67
N PRO A 366 -10.23 -19.69 6.45
CA PRO A 366 -9.47 -20.29 7.55
C PRO A 366 -8.87 -19.26 8.49
N VAL A 367 -8.41 -18.14 7.95
CA VAL A 367 -7.82 -17.04 8.72
C VAL A 367 -8.87 -16.41 9.62
N LEU A 368 -10.05 -16.10 9.06
CA LEU A 368 -11.16 -15.52 9.81
C LEU A 368 -11.58 -16.44 10.97
N MET A 369 -11.77 -17.73 10.71
CA MET A 369 -12.19 -18.70 11.74
C MET A 369 -11.15 -18.89 12.85
N GLY A 370 -9.85 -18.77 12.52
CA GLY A 370 -8.78 -18.80 13.52
C GLY A 370 -8.74 -17.53 14.37
N LEU A 371 -8.81 -16.36 13.72
CA LEU A 371 -8.60 -15.07 14.39
C LEU A 371 -9.83 -14.56 15.15
N LEU A 372 -11.06 -14.94 14.77
CA LEU A 372 -12.28 -14.55 15.49
C LEU A 372 -12.27 -14.97 16.97
N LYS A 373 -11.55 -16.05 17.30
CA LYS A 373 -11.46 -16.60 18.67
C LYS A 373 -10.73 -15.69 19.66
N PHE A 374 -10.06 -14.65 19.17
CA PHE A 374 -9.35 -13.66 19.98
C PHE A 374 -10.16 -12.38 20.22
N LEU A 375 -11.34 -12.25 19.62
CA LEU A 375 -12.17 -11.05 19.75
C LEU A 375 -13.12 -11.19 20.95
N SER A 376 -13.33 -10.09 21.66
CA SER A 376 -14.43 -10.01 22.62
C SER A 376 -15.79 -10.04 21.92
N PRO A 377 -16.87 -10.44 22.61
CA PRO A 377 -18.23 -10.22 22.14
C PRO A 377 -18.52 -8.73 21.87
N SER A 378 -19.47 -8.45 20.98
CA SER A 378 -19.86 -7.10 20.58
C SER A 378 -18.71 -6.30 19.95
N ARG A 379 -17.87 -6.96 19.13
CA ARG A 379 -16.75 -6.34 18.41
C ARG A 379 -16.86 -6.55 16.90
N PRO A 380 -16.57 -5.51 16.10
CA PRO A 380 -16.67 -5.61 14.66
C PRO A 380 -15.49 -6.39 14.06
N PHE A 381 -15.76 -7.07 12.95
CA PHE A 381 -14.72 -7.60 12.07
C PHE A 381 -15.03 -7.22 10.63
N VAL A 382 -13.99 -7.05 9.82
CA VAL A 382 -14.09 -6.78 8.39
C VAL A 382 -13.07 -7.61 7.63
N VAL A 383 -13.54 -8.24 6.56
CA VAL A 383 -12.76 -9.09 5.68
C VAL A 383 -12.88 -8.56 4.26
N TYR A 384 -11.74 -8.23 3.67
CA TYR A 384 -11.62 -7.84 2.28
C TYR A 384 -11.22 -9.04 1.41
N SER A 385 -11.81 -9.10 0.22
CA SER A 385 -11.37 -9.99 -0.86
C SER A 385 -11.55 -9.30 -2.20
N GLN A 386 -10.63 -9.54 -3.14
CA GLN A 386 -10.82 -9.11 -4.54
C GLN A 386 -12.01 -9.82 -5.20
N TYR A 387 -12.32 -11.05 -4.74
CA TYR A 387 -13.33 -11.92 -5.32
C TYR A 387 -14.48 -12.16 -4.34
N LYS A 388 -15.71 -12.12 -4.84
CA LYS A 388 -16.94 -12.24 -4.03
C LYS A 388 -17.13 -13.65 -3.50
N GLU A 389 -16.78 -14.64 -4.29
CA GLU A 389 -16.98 -16.07 -4.06
C GLU A 389 -16.29 -16.52 -2.76
N SER A 390 -15.07 -16.05 -2.52
CA SER A 390 -14.32 -16.34 -1.28
C SER A 390 -15.02 -15.81 -0.03
N LEU A 391 -15.77 -14.71 -0.15
CA LEU A 391 -16.53 -14.13 0.97
C LEU A 391 -17.89 -14.80 1.15
N ILE A 392 -18.49 -15.35 0.09
CA ILE A 392 -19.70 -16.18 0.20
C ILE A 392 -19.39 -17.45 1.00
N GLU A 393 -18.24 -18.08 0.77
CA GLU A 393 -17.76 -19.21 1.57
C GLU A 393 -17.64 -18.83 3.06
N CYS A 394 -16.97 -17.70 3.35
CA CYS A 394 -16.85 -17.18 4.72
C CYS A 394 -18.22 -16.93 5.36
N TYR A 395 -19.12 -16.29 4.62
CA TYR A 395 -20.46 -15.95 5.11
C TYR A 395 -21.25 -17.20 5.53
N THR A 396 -21.23 -18.25 4.70
CA THR A 396 -21.89 -19.52 5.01
C THR A 396 -21.26 -20.18 6.24
N LYS A 397 -19.92 -20.20 6.32
CA LYS A 397 -19.22 -20.76 7.49
C LYS A 397 -19.48 -20.02 8.79
N LEU A 398 -19.61 -18.70 8.75
CA LEU A 398 -19.97 -17.91 9.93
C LEU A 398 -21.41 -18.19 10.39
N LYS A 399 -22.33 -18.42 9.45
CA LYS A 399 -23.70 -18.84 9.78
C LYS A 399 -23.75 -20.23 10.41
N GLU A 400 -22.97 -21.18 9.89
CA GLU A 400 -22.87 -22.54 10.43
C GLU A 400 -22.25 -22.56 11.83
N HIS A 401 -21.15 -21.83 12.02
CA HIS A 401 -20.40 -21.82 13.28
C HIS A 401 -21.10 -20.99 14.37
N GLY A 402 -21.86 -19.96 14.01
CA GLY A 402 -22.46 -19.03 14.97
C GLY A 402 -21.42 -18.11 15.63
N GLY A 403 -21.85 -17.39 16.67
CA GLY A 403 -20.99 -16.40 17.37
C GLY A 403 -20.79 -15.07 16.62
N THR A 404 -21.55 -14.84 15.54
CA THR A 404 -21.55 -13.57 14.79
C THR A 404 -22.96 -13.17 14.38
N VAL A 405 -23.21 -11.86 14.31
CA VAL A 405 -24.48 -11.26 13.89
C VAL A 405 -24.25 -10.12 12.89
N ASN A 406 -25.33 -9.66 12.26
CA ASN A 406 -25.30 -8.55 11.30
C ASN A 406 -24.30 -8.75 10.15
N LEU A 407 -24.16 -10.00 9.67
CA LEU A 407 -23.30 -10.32 8.54
C LEU A 407 -23.75 -9.59 7.28
N LYS A 408 -22.87 -8.79 6.69
CA LYS A 408 -23.12 -8.01 5.47
C LYS A 408 -22.01 -8.24 4.46
N LEU A 409 -22.38 -8.66 3.25
CA LEU A 409 -21.51 -8.72 2.08
C LEU A 409 -21.81 -7.51 1.20
N THR A 410 -20.84 -6.62 1.02
CA THR A 410 -21.01 -5.33 0.33
C THR A 410 -19.92 -5.08 -0.71
N ASP A 411 -20.26 -4.30 -1.73
CA ASP A 411 -19.36 -3.71 -2.73
C ASP A 411 -19.62 -2.20 -2.75
N THR A 412 -18.59 -1.41 -3.07
CA THR A 412 -18.71 0.04 -3.26
C THR A 412 -18.31 0.43 -4.67
N TRP A 413 -19.14 1.27 -5.29
CA TRP A 413 -18.87 1.83 -6.61
C TRP A 413 -18.53 3.30 -6.47
N LEU A 414 -17.44 3.71 -7.09
CA LEU A 414 -16.96 5.08 -7.04
C LEU A 414 -17.04 5.70 -8.43
N ARG A 415 -17.66 6.89 -8.53
CA ARG A 415 -17.79 7.63 -9.78
C ARG A 415 -17.15 9.01 -9.68
N HIS A 416 -16.13 9.25 -10.49
CA HIS A 416 -15.47 10.56 -10.59
C HIS A 416 -16.19 11.44 -11.59
N TYR A 417 -16.26 12.73 -11.31
CA TYR A 417 -16.89 13.72 -12.17
C TYR A 417 -15.88 14.78 -12.60
N GLN A 418 -15.93 15.13 -13.88
CA GLN A 418 -15.41 16.41 -14.33
C GLN A 418 -16.49 17.46 -14.04
N VAL A 419 -16.13 18.52 -13.32
CA VAL A 419 -17.01 19.65 -13.04
C VAL A 419 -16.35 20.90 -13.60
N LEU A 420 -16.82 21.31 -14.78
CA LEU A 420 -16.38 22.51 -15.49
C LEU A 420 -17.62 23.18 -16.10
N PRO A 421 -17.65 24.52 -16.24
CA PRO A 421 -18.74 25.23 -16.89
C PRO A 421 -19.06 24.61 -18.26
N ASN A 422 -20.33 24.27 -18.47
CA ASN A 422 -20.88 23.64 -19.69
C ASN A 422 -20.19 22.32 -20.14
N ARG A 423 -19.39 21.69 -19.27
CA ARG A 423 -18.59 20.48 -19.57
C ARG A 423 -18.60 19.48 -18.41
N THR A 424 -19.71 19.44 -17.66
CA THR A 424 -19.85 18.57 -16.48
C THR A 424 -20.38 17.20 -16.88
N HIS A 425 -19.59 16.16 -16.60
CA HIS A 425 -19.96 14.77 -16.88
C HIS A 425 -19.10 13.80 -16.06
N PRO A 426 -19.52 12.53 -15.87
CA PRO A 426 -18.67 11.49 -15.31
C PRO A 426 -17.38 11.29 -16.12
N VAL A 427 -16.29 10.93 -15.46
CA VAL A 427 -15.05 10.54 -16.15
C VAL A 427 -15.29 9.26 -16.95
N LEU A 428 -14.78 9.22 -18.19
CA LEU A 428 -15.08 8.16 -19.15
C LEU A 428 -14.46 6.81 -18.79
N LEU A 429 -13.22 6.81 -18.29
CA LEU A 429 -12.49 5.59 -17.91
C LEU A 429 -12.47 5.47 -16.38
N MET A 430 -13.09 4.41 -15.88
CA MET A 430 -13.23 4.14 -14.46
C MET A 430 -12.85 2.69 -14.16
N SER A 431 -12.30 2.44 -12.97
CA SER A 431 -12.14 1.07 -12.45
C SER A 431 -13.51 0.50 -12.09
N GLY A 432 -13.81 -0.74 -12.49
CA GLY A 432 -15.05 -1.43 -12.11
C GLY A 432 -15.13 -1.71 -10.61
N GLY A 433 -14.55 -2.82 -10.14
CA GLY A 433 -14.58 -3.20 -8.72
C GLY A 433 -13.41 -2.66 -7.91
N GLY A 434 -13.66 -2.29 -6.65
CA GLY A 434 -12.63 -1.99 -5.63
C GLY A 434 -12.34 -3.17 -4.70
N GLY A 435 -12.96 -4.31 -4.99
CA GLY A 435 -13.06 -5.51 -4.16
C GLY A 435 -14.28 -5.48 -3.24
N TYR A 436 -14.52 -6.59 -2.55
CA TYR A 436 -15.71 -6.85 -1.75
C TYR A 436 -15.37 -6.90 -0.27
N LEU A 437 -16.35 -6.57 0.58
CA LEU A 437 -16.23 -6.62 2.03
C LEU A 437 -17.27 -7.55 2.63
N LEU A 438 -16.82 -8.43 3.52
CA LEU A 438 -17.68 -9.13 4.48
C LEU A 438 -17.44 -8.51 5.85
N SER A 439 -18.50 -8.02 6.48
CA SER A 439 -18.45 -7.43 7.81
C SER A 439 -19.49 -8.04 8.72
N GLY A 440 -19.25 -7.98 10.03
CA GLY A 440 -20.18 -8.45 11.04
C GLY A 440 -19.73 -8.06 12.44
N THR A 441 -20.50 -8.47 13.44
CA THR A 441 -20.20 -8.23 14.86
C THR A 441 -20.16 -9.57 15.59
N THR A 442 -19.14 -9.79 16.41
CA THR A 442 -19.07 -10.96 17.29
C THR A 442 -20.15 -10.91 18.36
N VAL A 443 -20.65 -12.07 18.77
CA VAL A 443 -21.55 -12.22 19.92
C VAL A 443 -21.05 -13.37 20.78
N ALA A 444 -21.49 -13.42 22.04
CA ALA A 444 -21.26 -14.58 22.87
C ALA A 444 -21.86 -15.81 22.16
N ALA A 445 -21.09 -16.88 22.07
CA ALA A 445 -21.63 -18.13 21.57
C ALA A 445 -22.58 -18.72 22.62
N ASP A 446 -23.78 -19.11 22.21
CA ASP A 446 -24.63 -19.92 23.06
C ASP A 446 -23.98 -21.29 23.21
N HIS A 447 -23.46 -21.58 24.41
CA HIS A 447 -23.10 -22.94 24.80
C HIS A 447 -24.37 -23.77 25.07
N SER A 448 -25.33 -23.78 24.14
CA SER A 448 -26.38 -24.78 24.17
C SER A 448 -25.73 -26.13 23.84
N LYS A 449 -25.75 -27.06 24.80
CA LYS A 449 -25.42 -28.47 24.59
C LYS A 449 -25.99 -28.93 23.23
N PRO A 450 -25.28 -29.79 22.47
CA PRO A 450 -25.81 -30.32 21.22
C PRO A 450 -27.20 -30.87 21.52
N SER A 451 -28.20 -30.33 20.81
CA SER A 451 -29.60 -30.66 21.02
C SER A 451 -29.75 -32.17 21.02
N SER A 452 -30.12 -32.72 22.17
CA SER A 452 -30.73 -34.04 22.25
C SER A 452 -31.81 -34.13 21.19
N SER A 453 -31.73 -35.17 20.37
CA SER A 453 -32.74 -35.65 19.41
C SER A 453 -34.11 -35.01 19.59
N ARG A 454 -34.59 -34.29 18.55
CA ARG A 454 -36.00 -33.93 18.42
C ARG A 454 -36.83 -35.20 18.56
N GLN A 455 -37.56 -35.34 19.67
CA GLN A 455 -38.72 -36.22 19.72
C GLN A 455 -39.84 -35.52 18.96
N ASP A 456 -40.42 -36.25 18.01
CA ASP A 456 -41.58 -35.84 17.23
C ASP A 456 -42.73 -35.46 18.15
N GLY A 457 -43.11 -34.17 18.13
CA GLY A 457 -44.32 -33.65 18.74
C GLY A 457 -45.25 -33.15 17.64
N GLU A 458 -46.49 -33.63 17.66
CA GLU A 458 -47.57 -33.38 16.69
C GLU A 458 -47.78 -31.91 16.28
N PRO A 459 -48.25 -31.64 15.05
CA PRO A 459 -48.52 -30.28 14.62
C PRO A 459 -49.83 -29.72 15.21
N ALA A 460 -49.75 -28.51 15.76
CA ALA A 460 -50.87 -27.77 16.33
C ALA A 460 -51.95 -27.37 15.29
N GLU A 461 -53.21 -27.36 15.73
CA GLU A 461 -54.41 -27.08 14.94
C GLU A 461 -54.47 -25.68 14.31
N LYS A 462 -55.04 -25.60 13.10
CA LYS A 462 -55.26 -24.36 12.33
C LYS A 462 -56.32 -23.47 12.99
N ARG A 463 -55.97 -22.20 13.24
CA ARG A 463 -56.93 -21.15 13.63
C ARG A 463 -57.97 -20.90 12.52
N GLN A 464 -59.25 -20.93 12.89
CA GLN A 464 -60.38 -20.54 12.03
C GLN A 464 -60.39 -19.03 11.75
N LYS A 465 -60.76 -18.69 10.51
CA LYS A 465 -60.88 -17.32 9.99
C LYS A 465 -62.28 -16.80 10.30
N VAL A 466 -62.40 -15.72 11.07
CA VAL A 466 -63.68 -15.03 11.29
C VAL A 466 -63.99 -14.21 10.04
N THR A 467 -65.17 -14.45 9.46
CA THR A 467 -65.74 -13.65 8.37
C THR A 467 -66.52 -12.49 8.97
N ASP A 468 -66.13 -11.27 8.63
CA ASP A 468 -66.98 -10.09 8.83
C ASP A 468 -68.18 -10.19 7.88
N THR A 469 -69.38 -10.09 8.43
CA THR A 469 -70.61 -9.79 7.69
C THR A 469 -71.27 -8.57 8.31
N GLU A 470 -71.62 -7.64 7.42
CA GLU A 470 -72.21 -6.33 7.65
C GLU A 470 -73.52 -6.37 8.48
N GLY A 471 -73.73 -5.29 9.22
CA GLY A 471 -74.95 -4.91 9.94
C GLY A 471 -74.78 -3.54 10.56
#